data_AF-A0A7V2H6Y4-F1
#
_entry.id   AF-A0A7V2H6Y4-F1
#
_cell.length_a   1.000
_cell.length_b   1.000
_cell.length_c   1.000
_cell.angle_alpha   90.00
_cell.angle_beta   90.00
_cell.angle_gamma   90.00
#
_symmetry.space_group_name_H-M   'P 1'
#
loop_
_entity.id
_entity.type
_entity.pdbx_description
1 polymer ?
#
loop_
_entity_poly.entity_id
_entity_poly.type
_entity_poly.pdbx_seq_one_letter_code
_entity_poly.pdbx_strand_id
1 'polypeptide(L)'
;KAVETANEISSVLNVACSSAQNLHEHDRSNVPHMRSSEFISHMELFFRKRAERVLGRESADECLARFESAIEAVVRDSDQQLSRSKTGDSSPGIAIVAHGTVIALYAAHLGAGKPFELWRRMGLPSYAVLDWEARKVIEVVDRI
;
A
#
# COMPACT_ATOMS: atom_id res chain seq x y z
N LYS A 1 1.80 -13.19 -6.16
CA LYS A 1 2.32 -12.66 -4.88
C LYS A 1 1.25 -12.01 -3.99
N ALA A 2 0.70 -10.82 -4.29
CA ALA A 2 -0.20 -10.13 -3.35
C ALA A 2 -1.48 -10.94 -3.04
N VAL A 3 -2.11 -11.53 -4.07
CA VAL A 3 -3.28 -12.41 -3.90
C VAL A 3 -2.96 -13.66 -3.10
N GLU A 4 -1.82 -14.31 -3.35
CA GLU A 4 -1.39 -15.50 -2.58
C GLU A 4 -1.18 -15.14 -1.11
N THR A 5 -0.48 -14.04 -0.82
CA THR A 5 -0.29 -13.54 0.55
C THR A 5 -1.62 -13.23 1.23
N ALA A 6 -2.58 -12.59 0.53
CA ALA A 6 -3.90 -12.32 1.07
C ALA A 6 -4.68 -13.61 1.38
N ASN A 7 -4.61 -14.61 0.49
CA ASN A 7 -5.25 -15.90 0.70
C ASN A 7 -4.70 -16.63 1.92
N GLU A 8 -3.38 -16.69 2.09
CA GLU A 8 -2.74 -17.30 3.27
C GLU A 8 -3.17 -16.62 4.57
N ILE A 9 -3.10 -15.27 4.61
CA ILE A 9 -3.54 -14.49 5.78
C ILE A 9 -5.02 -14.76 6.09
N SER A 10 -5.88 -14.70 5.07
CA SER A 10 -7.32 -14.88 5.23
C SER A 10 -7.69 -16.27 5.71
N SER A 11 -6.97 -17.30 5.26
CA SER A 11 -7.15 -18.68 5.70
C SER A 11 -6.76 -18.85 7.16
N VAL A 12 -5.63 -18.27 7.58
CA VAL A 12 -5.16 -18.38 8.97
C VAL A 12 -6.08 -17.63 9.93
N LEU A 13 -6.58 -16.46 9.52
CA LEU A 13 -7.44 -15.62 10.35
C LEU A 13 -8.93 -15.96 10.23
N ASN A 14 -9.30 -16.85 9.31
CA ASN A 14 -10.69 -17.21 9.00
C ASN A 14 -11.57 -15.98 8.70
N VAL A 15 -11.06 -15.09 7.83
CA VAL A 15 -11.77 -13.88 7.37
C VAL A 15 -12.03 -13.92 5.88
N ALA A 16 -13.04 -13.17 5.43
CA ALA A 16 -13.30 -13.02 4.00
C ALA A 16 -12.14 -12.30 3.29
N CYS A 17 -11.81 -12.76 2.08
CA CYS A 17 -10.81 -12.15 1.21
C CYS A 17 -11.43 -11.86 -0.16
N SER A 18 -11.16 -10.67 -0.69
CA SER A 18 -11.56 -10.26 -2.04
C SER A 18 -10.46 -9.42 -2.69
N SER A 19 -10.47 -9.36 -4.01
CA SER A 19 -9.59 -8.46 -4.75
C SER A 19 -10.26 -7.10 -4.94
N ALA A 20 -9.44 -6.05 -4.97
CA ALA A 20 -9.88 -4.71 -5.31
C ALA A 20 -9.02 -4.14 -6.46
N GLN A 21 -9.64 -3.31 -7.30
CA GLN A 21 -8.94 -2.64 -8.39
C GLN A 21 -7.98 -1.58 -7.84
N ASN A 22 -6.99 -1.20 -8.65
CA ASN A 22 -6.10 -0.08 -8.37
C ASN A 22 -5.18 -0.19 -7.13
N LEU A 23 -5.13 -1.36 -6.47
CA LEU A 23 -4.13 -1.69 -5.44
C LEU A 23 -2.78 -2.18 -5.99
N HIS A 24 -2.61 -2.20 -7.31
CA HIS A 24 -1.41 -2.68 -7.97
C HIS A 24 -0.20 -1.78 -7.69
N GLU A 25 0.99 -2.37 -7.83
CA GLU A 25 2.28 -1.68 -7.71
C GLU A 25 2.39 -0.48 -8.66
N HIS A 26 3.32 0.43 -8.39
CA HIS A 26 3.75 1.44 -9.36
C HIS A 26 3.99 0.85 -10.76
N ASP A 27 3.32 1.39 -11.78
CA ASP A 27 3.39 0.86 -13.14
C ASP A 27 4.74 1.19 -13.80
N ARG A 28 5.57 0.15 -13.92
CA ARG A 28 6.87 0.19 -14.59
C ARG A 28 6.94 -0.76 -15.79
N SER A 29 5.80 -1.08 -16.39
CA SER A 29 5.71 -2.01 -17.53
C SER A 29 6.50 -1.56 -18.76
N ASN A 30 6.74 -0.26 -18.91
CA ASN A 30 7.54 0.34 -20.00
C ASN A 30 9.04 0.48 -19.67
N VAL A 31 9.47 0.07 -18.48
CA VAL A 31 10.85 0.27 -18.02
C VAL A 31 11.68 -0.96 -18.40
N PRO A 32 12.78 -0.81 -19.16
CA PRO A 32 13.66 -1.93 -19.46
C PRO A 32 14.39 -2.43 -18.21
N HIS A 33 14.91 -3.66 -18.27
CA HIS A 33 15.80 -4.15 -17.23
C HIS A 33 17.02 -3.24 -17.08
N MET A 34 17.37 -2.93 -15.83
CA MET A 34 18.51 -2.08 -15.48
C MET A 34 19.28 -2.67 -14.31
N ARG A 35 20.48 -2.15 -14.04
CA ARG A 35 21.27 -2.59 -12.89
C ARG A 35 20.59 -2.17 -11.59
N SER A 36 20.76 -2.95 -10.52
CA SER A 36 20.11 -2.66 -9.24
C SER A 36 20.46 -1.27 -8.69
N SER A 37 21.70 -0.81 -8.87
CA SER A 37 22.10 0.54 -8.45
C SER A 37 21.38 1.64 -9.23
N GLU A 38 21.23 1.47 -10.55
CA GLU A 38 20.50 2.42 -11.40
C GLU A 38 19.02 2.47 -11.01
N PHE A 39 18.43 1.30 -10.77
CA PHE A 39 17.06 1.19 -10.30
C PHE A 39 16.82 1.91 -8.99
N ILE A 40 17.71 1.72 -8.00
CA ILE A 40 17.61 2.39 -6.70
C ILE A 40 17.70 3.91 -6.87
N SER A 41 18.62 4.42 -7.71
CA SER A 41 18.72 5.85 -8.01
C SER A 41 17.46 6.40 -8.67
N HIS A 42 16.86 5.68 -9.62
CA HIS A 42 15.60 6.10 -10.25
C HIS A 42 14.43 6.06 -9.28
N MET A 43 14.39 5.10 -8.35
CA MET A 43 13.39 5.06 -7.28
C MET A 43 13.52 6.28 -6.36
N GLU A 44 14.74 6.64 -5.95
CA GLU A 44 14.98 7.85 -5.15
C GLU A 44 14.52 9.10 -5.89
N LEU A 45 14.85 9.22 -7.18
CA LEU A 45 14.38 10.33 -8.02
C LEU A 45 12.85 10.35 -8.16
N PHE A 46 12.20 9.19 -8.36
CA PHE A 46 10.74 9.06 -8.43
C PHE A 46 10.06 9.59 -7.15
N PHE A 47 10.57 9.21 -5.98
CA PHE A 47 10.05 9.72 -4.70
C PHE A 47 10.30 11.21 -4.49
N ARG A 48 11.42 11.74 -5.01
CA ARG A 48 11.81 13.15 -4.85
C ARG A 48 11.12 14.09 -5.84
N LYS A 49 10.88 13.64 -7.07
CA LYS A 49 10.29 14.41 -8.18
C LYS A 49 8.85 13.98 -8.43
N ARG A 50 8.01 14.19 -7.42
CA ARG A 50 6.71 13.51 -7.31
C ARG A 50 5.74 13.74 -8.47
N ALA A 51 5.77 14.93 -9.09
CA ALA A 51 4.94 15.28 -10.23
C ALA A 51 5.50 14.80 -11.59
N GLU A 52 6.77 14.37 -11.62
CA GLU A 52 7.45 13.94 -12.86
C GLU A 52 7.34 12.42 -13.02
N ARG A 53 7.11 11.94 -14.26
CA ARG A 53 7.17 10.51 -14.58
C ARG A 53 8.62 10.06 -14.77
N VAL A 54 9.35 9.98 -13.66
CA VAL A 54 10.78 9.63 -13.62
C VAL A 54 11.05 8.19 -14.04
N LEU A 55 10.22 7.27 -13.56
CA LEU A 55 10.36 5.83 -13.75
C LEU A 55 8.96 5.30 -14.00
N GLY A 56 8.75 4.56 -15.09
CA GLY A 56 7.46 3.96 -15.36
C GLY A 56 6.47 4.84 -16.14
N ARG A 57 5.18 4.56 -15.95
CA ARG A 57 4.06 5.24 -16.61
C ARG A 57 3.32 6.22 -15.70
N GLU A 58 3.60 6.16 -14.40
CA GLU A 58 2.98 7.00 -13.38
C GLU A 58 4.03 7.85 -12.68
N SER A 59 3.67 9.10 -12.35
CA SER A 59 4.38 9.89 -11.36
C SER A 59 4.06 9.38 -9.95
N ALA A 60 4.82 9.82 -8.94
CA ALA A 60 4.53 9.41 -7.56
C ALA A 60 3.18 9.97 -7.08
N ASP A 61 2.79 11.16 -7.55
CA ASP A 61 1.50 11.76 -7.23
C ASP A 61 0.33 11.03 -7.89
N GLU A 62 0.47 10.60 -9.15
CA GLU A 62 -0.53 9.78 -9.84
C GLU A 62 -0.70 8.43 -9.15
N CYS A 63 0.42 7.79 -8.79
CA CYS A 63 0.44 6.51 -8.10
C CYS A 63 -0.21 6.61 -6.70
N LEU A 64 0.12 7.66 -5.94
CA LEU A 64 -0.47 7.94 -4.63
C LEU A 64 -1.98 8.19 -4.73
N ALA A 65 -2.41 9.09 -5.62
CA ALA A 65 -3.83 9.43 -5.77
C ALA A 65 -4.68 8.21 -6.16
N ARG A 66 -4.16 7.38 -7.08
CA ARG A 66 -4.80 6.11 -7.46
C ARG A 66 -4.94 5.18 -6.27
N PHE A 67 -3.84 4.98 -5.54
CA PHE A 67 -3.81 4.02 -4.43
C PHE A 67 -4.67 4.48 -3.25
N GLU A 68 -4.64 5.76 -2.91
CA GLU A 68 -5.49 6.37 -1.89
C GLU A 68 -6.98 6.19 -2.24
N SER A 69 -7.38 6.51 -3.48
CA SER A 69 -8.76 6.31 -3.95
C SER A 69 -9.19 4.84 -3.86
N ALA A 70 -8.27 3.90 -4.10
CA ALA A 70 -8.53 2.47 -3.98
C ALA A 70 -8.74 2.05 -2.52
N ILE A 71 -7.92 2.54 -1.59
CA ILE A 71 -8.08 2.28 -0.15
C ILE A 71 -9.42 2.82 0.33
N GLU A 72 -9.78 4.05 -0.03
CA GLU A 72 -11.06 4.66 0.35
C GLU A 72 -12.26 3.87 -0.17
N ALA A 73 -12.16 3.33 -1.38
CA ALA A 73 -13.18 2.44 -1.92
C ALA A 73 -13.30 1.14 -1.12
N VAL A 74 -12.18 0.49 -0.80
CA VAL A 74 -12.16 -0.75 0.01
C VAL A 74 -12.77 -0.52 1.38
N VAL A 75 -12.41 0.57 2.07
CA VAL A 75 -12.95 0.88 3.39
C VAL A 75 -14.46 1.14 3.34
N ARG A 76 -14.91 1.97 2.39
CA ARG A 76 -16.34 2.25 2.20
C ARG A 76 -17.16 1.00 1.90
N ASP A 77 -16.64 0.12 1.04
CA ASP A 77 -17.34 -1.11 0.67
C ASP A 77 -17.38 -2.11 1.84
N SER A 78 -16.31 -2.15 2.64
CA SER A 78 -16.24 -2.95 3.88
C SER A 78 -17.22 -2.45 4.94
N ASP A 79 -17.32 -1.13 5.16
CA ASP A 79 -18.27 -0.53 6.10
C ASP A 79 -19.72 -0.88 5.74
N GLN A 80 -20.06 -0.91 4.44
CA GLN A 80 -21.38 -1.33 3.97
C GLN A 80 -21.66 -2.81 4.25
N GLN A 81 -20.66 -3.67 4.19
CA GLN A 81 -20.81 -5.11 4.51
C GLN A 81 -20.91 -5.33 6.02
N LEU A 82 -20.14 -4.58 6.80
CA LEU A 82 -20.06 -4.71 8.25
C LEU A 82 -21.30 -4.13 8.95
N SER A 83 -21.79 -2.98 8.49
CA SER A 83 -23.03 -2.35 9.00
C SER A 83 -24.27 -3.22 8.82
N ARG A 84 -24.29 -4.10 7.81
CA ARG A 84 -25.34 -5.11 7.60
C ARG A 84 -25.23 -6.31 8.54
N SER A 85 -24.12 -6.45 9.26
CA SER A 85 -23.78 -7.63 10.08
C SER A 85 -23.61 -7.31 11.58
N LYS A 86 -23.88 -6.09 12.04
CA LYS A 86 -23.56 -5.67 13.42
C LYS A 86 -24.47 -6.29 14.49
N THR A 87 -23.92 -7.29 15.18
CA THR A 87 -24.15 -7.59 16.60
C THR A 87 -22.79 -7.65 17.31
N GLY A 88 -22.35 -6.59 18.01
CA GLY A 88 -21.15 -6.63 18.87
C GLY A 88 -20.18 -5.46 18.76
N ASP A 89 -19.48 -5.20 19.87
CA ASP A 89 -18.94 -3.91 20.33
C ASP A 89 -17.50 -3.57 19.89
N SER A 90 -17.07 -3.95 18.69
CA SER A 90 -15.79 -3.52 18.10
C SER A 90 -15.85 -3.62 16.59
N SER A 91 -15.55 -2.55 15.86
CA SER A 91 -15.40 -2.61 14.40
C SER A 91 -14.10 -3.37 14.07
N PRO A 92 -14.14 -4.54 13.40
CA PRO A 92 -12.91 -5.22 13.01
C PRO A 92 -12.11 -4.36 12.02
N GLY A 93 -10.79 -4.36 12.18
CA GLY A 93 -9.87 -3.68 11.27
C GLY A 93 -9.85 -4.33 9.87
N ILE A 94 -9.48 -3.54 8.86
CA ILE A 94 -9.35 -4.00 7.47
C ILE A 94 -7.87 -4.22 7.16
N ALA A 95 -7.53 -5.40 6.64
CA ALA A 95 -6.20 -5.69 6.13
C ALA A 95 -6.17 -5.53 4.60
N ILE A 96 -5.27 -4.69 4.08
CA ILE A 96 -5.06 -4.48 2.64
C ILE A 96 -3.67 -4.99 2.27
N VAL A 97 -3.63 -5.99 1.38
CA VAL A 97 -2.36 -6.57 0.89
C VAL A 97 -2.01 -5.95 -0.46
N ALA A 98 -0.87 -5.26 -0.52
CA ALA A 98 -0.43 -4.53 -1.71
C ALA A 98 1.09 -4.68 -1.94
N HIS A 99 1.75 -3.60 -2.37
CA HIS A 99 3.15 -3.62 -2.80
C HIS A 99 3.97 -2.52 -2.14
N GLY A 100 5.29 -2.74 -2.04
CA GLY A 100 6.17 -1.90 -1.23
C GLY A 100 6.22 -0.43 -1.66
N THR A 101 6.14 -0.13 -2.97
CA THR A 101 6.21 1.28 -3.43
C THR A 101 4.95 2.03 -3.05
N VAL A 102 3.78 1.47 -3.33
CA VAL A 102 2.49 2.11 -3.01
C VAL A 102 2.25 2.21 -1.50
N ILE A 103 2.64 1.19 -0.73
CA ILE A 103 2.55 1.23 0.74
C ILE A 103 3.48 2.31 1.31
N ALA A 104 4.74 2.38 0.85
CA ALA A 104 5.68 3.38 1.33
C ALA A 104 5.25 4.81 0.95
N LEU A 105 4.71 5.01 -0.26
CA LEU A 105 4.13 6.30 -0.67
C LEU A 105 2.99 6.73 0.24
N TYR A 106 2.03 5.84 0.47
CA TYR A 106 0.86 6.15 1.28
C TYR A 106 1.21 6.36 2.75
N ALA A 107 2.04 5.49 3.33
CA ALA A 107 2.50 5.65 4.71
C ALA A 107 3.27 6.97 4.91
N ALA A 108 4.13 7.35 3.95
CA ALA A 108 4.82 8.64 3.98
C ALA A 108 3.85 9.82 3.86
N HIS A 109 2.83 9.71 3.01
CA HIS A 109 1.78 10.72 2.88
C HIS A 109 1.05 10.95 4.21
N LEU A 110 0.83 9.87 4.99
CA LEU A 110 0.25 9.91 6.33
C LEU A 110 1.27 10.21 7.45
N GLY A 111 2.48 10.64 7.11
CA GLY A 111 3.47 11.16 8.07
C GLY A 111 4.47 10.14 8.63
N ALA A 112 4.59 8.92 8.09
CA ALA A 112 5.53 7.91 8.60
C ALA A 112 7.02 8.17 8.28
N GLY A 113 7.36 9.35 7.72
CA GLY A 113 8.72 9.75 7.36
C GLY A 113 8.92 9.89 5.86
N LYS A 114 10.18 9.75 5.40
CA LYS A 114 10.51 9.91 3.97
C LYS A 114 10.17 8.64 3.19
N PRO A 115 9.51 8.74 2.03
CA PRO A 115 9.00 7.59 1.31
C PRO A 115 10.10 6.67 0.75
N PHE A 116 11.24 7.23 0.32
CA PHE A 116 12.37 6.40 -0.13
C PHE A 116 13.02 5.63 1.02
N GLU A 117 13.19 6.25 2.19
CA GLU A 117 13.73 5.58 3.38
C GLU A 117 12.80 4.46 3.86
N LEU A 118 11.48 4.72 3.89
CA LEU A 118 10.45 3.71 4.14
C LEU A 118 10.55 2.54 3.16
N TRP A 119 10.54 2.84 1.85
CA TRP A 119 10.64 1.82 0.81
C TRP A 119 11.91 0.96 0.92
N ARG A 120 13.04 1.56 1.33
CA ARG A 120 14.32 0.85 1.51
C ARG A 120 14.32 -0.10 2.69
N ARG A 121 13.64 0.25 3.79
CA ARG A 121 13.63 -0.56 5.02
C ARG A 121 12.54 -1.63 5.06
N MET A 122 11.42 -1.41 4.38
CA MET A 122 10.31 -2.38 4.30
C MET A 122 10.72 -3.62 3.49
N GLY A 123 11.09 -4.68 4.20
CA GLY A 123 11.39 -6.00 3.65
C GLY A 123 10.14 -6.81 3.31
N LEU A 124 10.30 -8.05 2.87
CA LEU A 124 9.18 -8.96 2.66
C LEU A 124 9.25 -10.13 3.65
N PRO A 125 8.19 -10.40 4.43
CA PRO A 125 6.96 -9.58 4.59
C PRO A 125 7.18 -8.37 5.54
N SER A 126 6.42 -7.29 5.33
CA SER A 126 6.36 -6.07 6.15
C SER A 126 4.94 -5.51 6.12
N TYR A 127 4.52 -4.74 7.13
CA TYR A 127 3.22 -4.07 7.13
C TYR A 127 3.24 -2.71 7.84
N ALA A 128 2.20 -1.91 7.61
CA ALA A 128 1.95 -0.67 8.34
C ALA A 128 0.54 -0.71 8.94
N VAL A 129 0.39 -0.21 10.17
CA VAL A 129 -0.89 -0.08 10.86
C VAL A 129 -1.31 1.37 10.79
N LEU A 130 -2.56 1.61 10.37
CA LEU A 130 -3.11 2.94 10.17
C LEU A 130 -4.26 3.18 11.14
N ASP A 131 -4.29 4.38 11.71
CA ASP A 131 -5.49 4.94 12.31
C ASP A 131 -6.31 5.57 11.18
N TRP A 132 -7.44 4.94 10.82
CA TRP A 132 -8.26 5.40 9.71
C TRP A 132 -8.93 6.74 9.98
N GLU A 133 -9.40 6.96 11.20
CA GLU A 133 -10.08 8.20 11.59
C GLU A 133 -9.10 9.35 11.70
N ALA A 134 -7.95 9.14 12.36
CA ALA A 134 -6.92 10.16 12.51
C ALA A 134 -6.04 10.33 11.25
N ARG A 135 -6.21 9.48 10.23
CA ARG A 135 -5.41 9.47 8.98
C ARG A 135 -3.91 9.56 9.26
N LYS A 136 -3.41 8.68 10.13
CA LYS A 136 -2.00 8.62 10.53
C LYS A 136 -1.49 7.18 10.59
N VAL A 137 -0.19 7.02 10.40
CA VAL A 137 0.46 5.73 10.66
C VAL A 137 0.69 5.57 12.17
N ILE A 138 0.24 4.45 12.72
CA ILE A 138 0.46 4.05 14.12
C ILE A 138 1.78 3.28 14.23
N GLU A 139 2.03 2.37 13.29
CA GLU A 139 3.16 1.46 13.34
C GLU A 139 3.62 1.10 11.93
N VAL A 140 4.93 0.88 11.77
CA VAL A 140 5.52 0.24 10.59
C VAL A 140 6.41 -0.90 11.07
N VAL A 141 6.11 -2.12 10.63
CA VAL A 141 6.90 -3.32 10.91
C VAL A 141 7.71 -3.66 9.67
N ASP A 142 9.02 -3.41 9.75
CA ASP A 142 9.94 -3.48 8.62
C ASP A 142 10.21 -4.92 8.14
N ARG A 143 10.07 -5.93 9.02
CA ARG A 143 10.22 -7.36 8.71
C ARG A 143 9.52 -8.24 9.76
N ILE A 144 8.85 -9.30 9.29
CA ILE A 144 8.38 -10.43 10.13
C ILE A 144 9.31 -11.63 9.93
#